data_AF-A0AAD7N5K3-F1
#
_entry.id   AF-A0AAD7N5K3-F1
#
_cell.length_a   1.000
_cell.length_b   1.000
_cell.length_c   1.000
_cell.angle_alpha   90.00
_cell.angle_beta   90.00
_cell.angle_gamma   90.00
#
_symmetry.space_group_name_H-M   'P 1'
#
loop_
_entity.id
_entity.type
_entity.pdbx_description
1 polymer ?
#
loop_
_entity_poly.entity_id
_entity_poly.type
_entity_poly.pdbx_seq_one_letter_code
_entity_poly.pdbx_strand_id
1 'polypeptide(L)'
;MRENITEAQEKIRDIFGGSLHLFYILDEAQAAATSLSSAFSTDGHLHPILPLIIRTWRAHTADNFRVSMVVSGVEIPQSIFDHDANSSSRRRWSSDTGAFDEPAQRRYIERFLPPSIAESQTGERLITRAWNWLRGRHRFTSAFVTLLLLNGFLPADAILDDYCNNFSRIPPSDSDTDMYWIESTLKVTASKLRKFDFSMLKKNRSMKDTIQDVLFHYLVTNERPKPLGPESIGLVSEGLGRFCDTKLQEVLVDEPLILAGAANWLLGRSESGHDGGSYHSALLRDTPPDRKTLAKCVAYYLGNTFDQTRRLCDIFTFPGSCPKWAKQNARLAAIHSTGAGMTVSSPETFPTLATITDSMADTISWLQHREPTPFCILSSKSSPDLIFVLKMADGTFVWVFLRAAVSADKLLKESDVKDILLKLQDDNLFCDEDDERLRTSAKDALKGLPNLSSRLGPFGVLRVVASFPAHPQIGRLPLKTTRHAASLNMRLFKRVNESIRAVDMVNNMASAVAGLSPSKRKADVDENDRRKKRRIAPPSTPAPRPPGVRTRSQKRA
;
A
#
# COMPACT_ATOMS: atom_id res chain seq x y z
N MET A 1 8.89 45.41 -23.49
CA MET A 1 8.22 44.10 -23.68
C MET A 1 7.10 44.18 -24.72
N ARG A 2 6.20 45.17 -24.65
CA ARG A 2 5.14 45.38 -25.66
C ARG A 2 5.68 45.52 -27.09
N GLU A 3 6.68 46.39 -27.28
CA GLU A 3 7.33 46.60 -28.59
C GLU A 3 7.93 45.30 -29.15
N ASN A 4 8.64 44.53 -28.32
CA ASN A 4 9.29 43.29 -28.76
C ASN A 4 8.31 42.18 -29.18
N ILE A 5 7.14 42.05 -28.52
CA ILE A 5 6.16 41.01 -28.86
C ILE A 5 5.45 41.36 -30.18
N THR A 6 5.03 42.63 -30.34
CA THR A 6 4.40 43.10 -31.57
C THR A 6 5.36 43.03 -32.75
N GLU A 7 6.61 43.49 -32.59
CA GLU A 7 7.63 43.42 -33.64
C GLU A 7 7.91 41.98 -34.08
N ALA A 8 8.02 41.04 -33.13
CA ALA A 8 8.20 39.62 -33.46
C ALA A 8 7.00 39.05 -34.23
N GLN A 9 5.78 39.48 -33.91
CA GLN A 9 4.56 39.03 -34.60
C GLN A 9 4.44 39.61 -36.00
N GLU A 10 4.82 40.87 -36.20
CA GLU A 10 4.87 41.48 -37.54
C GLU A 10 5.87 40.74 -38.43
N LYS A 11 7.05 40.40 -37.91
CA LYS A 11 8.01 39.56 -38.64
C LYS A 11 7.45 38.19 -39.00
N ILE A 12 6.72 37.54 -38.08
CA ILE A 12 6.04 36.26 -38.36
C ILE A 12 4.97 36.44 -39.44
N ARG A 13 4.20 37.54 -39.39
CA ARG A 13 3.16 37.87 -40.37
C ARG A 13 3.75 38.11 -41.75
N ASP A 14 4.87 38.82 -41.82
CA ASP A 14 5.53 39.14 -43.08
C ASP A 14 6.13 37.88 -43.73
N ILE A 15 6.55 36.90 -42.93
CA ILE A 15 7.09 35.62 -43.43
C ILE A 15 5.97 34.65 -43.86
N PHE A 16 4.89 34.53 -43.06
CA PHE A 16 3.91 33.45 -43.22
C PHE A 16 2.51 33.90 -43.68
N GLY A 17 2.25 35.21 -43.76
CA GLY A 17 0.94 35.78 -44.09
C GLY A 17 -0.04 35.84 -42.91
N GLY A 18 -1.08 36.69 -43.02
CA GLY A 18 -2.05 36.96 -41.94
C GLY A 18 -3.14 35.89 -41.72
N SER A 19 -3.16 34.80 -42.48
CA SER A 19 -4.18 33.74 -42.37
C SER A 19 -3.75 32.55 -41.51
N LEU A 20 -2.54 32.57 -40.95
CA LEU A 20 -1.98 31.45 -40.21
C LEU A 20 -2.64 31.31 -38.82
N HIS A 21 -2.92 30.06 -38.42
CA HIS A 21 -3.30 29.73 -37.05
C HIS A 21 -2.04 29.45 -36.23
N LEU A 22 -1.72 30.32 -35.28
CA LEU A 22 -0.56 30.18 -34.41
C LEU A 22 -0.89 29.39 -33.14
N PHE A 23 0.04 28.52 -32.74
CA PHE A 23 0.00 27.82 -31.46
C PHE A 23 1.12 28.33 -30.56
N TYR A 24 0.76 28.86 -29.39
CA TYR A 24 1.72 29.25 -28.37
C TYR A 24 1.71 28.21 -27.25
N ILE A 25 2.88 27.63 -27.00
CA ILE A 25 3.05 26.58 -26.01
C ILE A 25 3.82 27.16 -24.83
N LEU A 26 3.18 27.21 -23.67
CA LEU A 26 3.78 27.56 -22.39
C LEU A 26 3.99 26.26 -21.62
N ASP A 27 5.22 25.76 -21.64
CA ASP A 27 5.58 24.54 -20.94
C ASP A 27 6.04 24.82 -19.50
N GLU A 28 5.79 23.85 -18.60
CA GLU A 28 6.09 23.94 -17.17
C GLU A 28 5.57 25.24 -16.51
N ALA A 29 4.38 25.67 -16.92
CA ALA A 29 3.80 26.96 -16.57
C ALA A 29 3.39 27.08 -15.09
N GLN A 30 3.42 25.99 -14.30
CA GLN A 30 3.24 26.05 -12.84
C GLN A 30 4.27 26.96 -12.16
N ALA A 31 5.47 27.11 -12.73
CA ALA A 31 6.45 28.07 -12.24
C ALA A 31 5.91 29.51 -12.34
N ALA A 32 5.29 29.87 -13.46
CA ALA A 32 4.62 31.16 -13.64
C ALA A 32 3.31 31.26 -12.84
N ALA A 33 2.62 30.15 -12.61
CA ALA A 33 1.40 30.10 -11.80
C ALA A 33 1.66 30.35 -10.31
N THR A 34 2.87 30.08 -9.84
CA THR A 34 3.26 30.27 -8.43
C THR A 34 4.14 31.51 -8.22
N SER A 35 4.83 31.96 -9.27
CA SER A 35 5.65 33.17 -9.23
C SER A 35 4.81 34.43 -9.08
N LEU A 36 5.28 35.34 -8.22
CA LEU A 36 4.67 36.65 -8.02
C LEU A 36 3.18 36.57 -7.68
N SER A 37 2.81 35.60 -6.83
CA SER A 37 1.43 35.18 -6.53
C SER A 37 0.46 36.30 -6.13
N SER A 38 0.99 37.44 -5.67
CA SER A 38 0.22 38.61 -5.24
C SER A 38 0.72 39.93 -5.86
N ALA A 39 1.54 39.89 -6.90
CA ALA A 39 2.14 41.11 -7.48
C ALA A 39 1.20 41.84 -8.45
N PHE A 40 0.15 41.18 -8.93
CA PHE A 40 -0.77 41.72 -9.93
C PHE A 40 -2.21 41.68 -9.40
N SER A 41 -3.02 42.65 -9.81
CA SER A 41 -4.43 42.77 -9.41
C SER A 41 -5.29 43.03 -10.62
N THR A 42 -6.42 42.32 -10.73
CA THR A 42 -7.49 42.60 -11.69
C THR A 42 -8.79 42.67 -10.91
N ASP A 43 -9.53 43.79 -11.01
CA ASP A 43 -10.80 44.00 -10.30
C ASP A 43 -10.71 43.76 -8.78
N GLY A 44 -9.56 44.10 -8.18
CA GLY A 44 -9.30 43.90 -6.74
C GLY A 44 -8.84 42.50 -6.35
N HIS A 45 -8.81 41.54 -7.28
CA HIS A 45 -8.33 40.19 -7.03
C HIS A 45 -6.84 40.05 -7.38
N LEU A 46 -6.04 39.65 -6.39
CA LEU A 46 -4.62 39.39 -6.56
C LEU A 46 -4.38 38.05 -7.27
N HIS A 47 -3.44 38.03 -8.20
CA HIS A 47 -3.11 36.83 -8.98
C HIS A 47 -1.62 36.75 -9.35
N PRO A 48 -1.12 35.54 -9.68
CA PRO A 48 0.26 35.33 -10.16
C PRO A 48 0.52 35.94 -11.54
N ILE A 49 1.75 35.81 -12.04
CA ILE A 49 2.15 36.34 -13.34
C ILE A 49 1.54 35.58 -14.54
N LEU A 50 1.20 34.29 -14.39
CA LEU A 50 0.73 33.47 -15.52
C LEU A 50 -0.53 34.02 -16.23
N PRO A 51 -1.63 34.39 -15.53
CA PRO A 51 -2.78 35.05 -16.17
C PRO A 51 -2.39 36.30 -16.96
N LEU A 52 -1.44 37.10 -16.45
CA LEU A 52 -0.98 38.30 -17.14
C LEU A 52 -0.24 37.96 -18.43
N ILE A 53 0.67 36.98 -18.41
CA ILE A 53 1.38 36.52 -19.62
C ILE A 53 0.38 36.11 -20.70
N ILE A 54 -0.59 35.27 -20.33
CA ILE A 54 -1.61 34.75 -21.25
C ILE A 54 -2.47 35.90 -21.82
N ARG A 55 -2.95 36.81 -20.95
CA ARG A 55 -3.76 37.97 -21.38
C ARG A 55 -3.00 38.90 -22.30
N THR A 56 -1.78 39.29 -21.92
CA THR A 56 -0.92 40.18 -22.71
C THR A 56 -0.63 39.58 -24.08
N TRP A 57 -0.28 38.30 -24.13
CA TRP A 57 0.02 37.65 -25.41
C TRP A 57 -1.22 37.53 -26.28
N ARG A 58 -2.39 37.17 -25.72
CA ARG A 58 -3.66 37.11 -26.47
C ARG A 58 -4.04 38.47 -27.04
N ALA A 59 -4.02 39.51 -26.20
CA ALA A 59 -4.40 40.86 -26.59
C ALA A 59 -3.55 41.38 -27.76
N HIS A 60 -2.25 41.06 -27.78
CA HIS A 60 -1.38 41.49 -28.87
C HIS A 60 -1.52 40.64 -30.14
N THR A 61 -1.97 39.39 -30.04
CA THR A 61 -2.13 38.51 -31.20
C THR A 61 -3.48 38.53 -31.88
N ALA A 62 -4.55 38.86 -31.15
CA ALA A 62 -5.93 38.65 -31.62
C ALA A 62 -6.27 39.44 -32.88
N ASP A 63 -5.62 40.59 -33.09
CA ASP A 63 -5.86 41.48 -34.23
C ASP A 63 -5.18 41.00 -35.52
N ASN A 64 -4.17 40.13 -35.40
CA ASN A 64 -3.31 39.74 -36.52
C ASN A 64 -3.42 38.25 -36.89
N PHE A 65 -3.79 37.38 -35.94
CA PHE A 65 -3.80 35.92 -36.14
C PHE A 65 -4.91 35.23 -35.35
N ARG A 66 -5.33 34.07 -35.84
CA ARG A 66 -6.04 33.09 -35.01
C ARG A 66 -5.01 32.43 -34.09
N VAL A 67 -5.18 32.53 -32.77
CA VAL A 67 -4.23 31.95 -31.81
C VAL A 67 -4.87 30.92 -30.91
N SER A 68 -4.16 29.82 -30.68
CA SER A 68 -4.44 28.86 -29.62
C SER A 68 -3.26 28.78 -28.66
N MET A 69 -3.55 28.81 -27.37
CA MET A 69 -2.55 28.66 -26.33
C MET A 69 -2.68 27.28 -25.70
N VAL A 70 -1.57 26.57 -25.66
CA VAL A 70 -1.41 25.32 -24.91
C VAL A 70 -0.55 25.64 -23.71
N VAL A 71 -1.10 25.43 -22.51
CA VAL A 71 -0.40 25.70 -21.25
C VAL A 71 -0.28 24.38 -20.54
N SER A 72 0.95 23.86 -20.41
CA SER A 72 1.24 22.62 -19.70
C SER A 72 1.86 22.89 -18.34
N GLY A 73 1.58 22.00 -17.39
CA GLY A 73 2.09 22.03 -16.04
C GLY A 73 1.31 21.09 -15.15
N VAL A 74 1.90 20.67 -14.03
CA VAL A 74 1.30 19.64 -13.15
C VAL A 74 0.34 20.24 -12.11
N GLU A 75 0.57 21.48 -11.70
CA GLU A 75 -0.20 22.15 -10.62
C GLU A 75 -0.53 23.59 -11.00
N ILE A 76 -1.37 23.74 -12.02
CA ILE A 76 -1.89 25.05 -12.43
C ILE A 76 -3.31 25.17 -11.86
N PRO A 77 -3.55 25.98 -10.81
CA PRO A 77 -4.88 26.08 -10.21
C PRO A 77 -5.87 26.70 -11.21
N GLN A 78 -7.06 26.13 -11.34
CA GLN A 78 -8.08 26.68 -12.25
C GLN A 78 -8.54 28.07 -11.81
N SER A 79 -8.56 28.31 -10.50
CA SER A 79 -9.02 29.54 -9.87
C SER A 79 -8.26 30.79 -10.30
N ILE A 80 -7.00 30.69 -10.71
CA ILE A 80 -6.24 31.85 -11.20
C ILE A 80 -6.83 32.41 -12.52
N PHE A 81 -7.74 31.67 -13.16
CA PHE A 81 -8.42 32.07 -14.39
C PHE A 81 -9.92 32.32 -14.22
N ASP A 82 -10.50 32.13 -13.03
CA ASP A 82 -11.96 32.25 -12.83
C ASP A 82 -12.46 33.70 -13.01
N HIS A 83 -11.61 34.66 -12.68
CA HIS A 83 -11.91 36.09 -12.79
C HIS A 83 -11.84 36.64 -14.23
N ASP A 84 -11.54 35.79 -15.21
CA ASP A 84 -11.47 36.15 -16.63
C ASP A 84 -12.81 35.92 -17.37
N ALA A 85 -13.91 36.30 -16.72
CA ALA A 85 -15.29 36.07 -17.17
C ALA A 85 -15.65 36.81 -18.47
N ASN A 86 -14.94 37.89 -18.80
CA ASN A 86 -15.13 38.64 -20.05
C ASN A 86 -14.40 38.04 -21.26
N SER A 87 -13.65 36.94 -21.10
CA SER A 87 -13.03 36.28 -22.24
C SER A 87 -14.00 35.27 -22.86
N SER A 88 -14.51 35.57 -24.05
CA SER A 88 -15.25 34.67 -24.95
C SER A 88 -14.46 33.40 -25.37
N SER A 89 -13.33 33.13 -24.71
CA SER A 89 -12.42 32.05 -25.03
C SER A 89 -12.86 30.74 -24.38
N ARG A 90 -13.11 29.73 -25.22
CA ARG A 90 -13.39 28.35 -24.79
C ARG A 90 -12.13 27.74 -24.17
N ARG A 91 -11.99 27.83 -22.86
CA ARG A 91 -10.93 27.15 -22.09
C ARG A 91 -11.29 25.68 -21.93
N ARG A 92 -10.30 24.80 -22.10
CA ARG A 92 -10.42 23.36 -21.83
C ARG A 92 -9.23 22.93 -20.98
N TRP A 93 -9.55 22.35 -19.83
CA TRP A 93 -8.57 21.68 -18.97
C TRP A 93 -8.47 20.22 -19.36
N SER A 94 -7.25 19.67 -19.39
CA SER A 94 -7.08 18.27 -19.71
C SER A 94 -5.78 17.66 -19.17
N SER A 95 -5.87 16.41 -18.71
CA SER A 95 -4.78 15.48 -18.36
C SER A 95 -4.44 14.51 -19.49
N ASP A 96 -4.89 14.76 -20.72
CA ASP A 96 -4.80 13.82 -21.85
C ASP A 96 -3.36 13.62 -22.39
N THR A 97 -2.35 13.89 -21.57
CA THR A 97 -1.00 13.35 -21.77
C THR A 97 -0.97 11.84 -21.50
N GLY A 98 -2.00 11.32 -20.82
CA GLY A 98 -2.29 9.89 -20.72
C GLY A 98 -1.34 9.09 -19.86
N ALA A 99 -1.54 7.78 -19.89
CA ALA A 99 -0.67 6.77 -19.33
C ALA A 99 -0.69 5.57 -20.28
N PHE A 100 0.33 4.73 -20.20
CA PHE A 100 0.29 3.48 -20.96
C PHE A 100 -0.82 2.57 -20.42
N ASP A 101 -1.69 2.12 -21.31
CA ASP A 101 -2.39 0.85 -21.17
C ASP A 101 -1.48 -0.30 -21.63
N GLU A 102 -1.91 -1.54 -21.39
CA GLU A 102 -1.09 -2.72 -21.70
C GLU A 102 -0.77 -2.81 -23.20
N PRO A 103 -1.73 -2.68 -24.13
CA PRO A 103 -1.43 -2.74 -25.56
C PRO A 103 -0.50 -1.61 -26.04
N ALA A 104 -0.67 -0.39 -25.52
CA ALA A 104 0.19 0.74 -25.91
C ALA A 104 1.61 0.58 -25.36
N GLN A 105 1.79 0.10 -24.13
CA GLN A 105 3.11 -0.16 -23.57
C GLN A 105 3.85 -1.24 -24.37
N ARG A 106 3.16 -2.35 -24.66
CA ARG A 106 3.68 -3.45 -25.48
C ARG A 106 4.19 -2.93 -26.83
N ARG A 107 3.31 -2.26 -27.59
CA ARG A 107 3.68 -1.67 -28.89
C ARG A 107 4.82 -0.67 -28.79
N TYR A 108 4.93 0.07 -27.68
CA TYR A 108 6.03 0.99 -27.47
C TYR A 108 7.35 0.24 -27.29
N ILE A 109 7.40 -0.79 -26.45
CA ILE A 109 8.61 -1.61 -26.21
C ILE A 109 9.03 -2.36 -27.48
N GLU A 110 8.08 -3.00 -28.17
CA GLU A 110 8.32 -3.80 -29.39
C GLU A 110 8.97 -3.00 -30.52
N ARG A 111 8.75 -1.67 -30.60
CA ARG A 111 9.42 -0.80 -31.59
C ARG A 111 10.94 -0.76 -31.44
N PHE A 112 11.46 -1.06 -30.25
CA PHE A 112 12.88 -1.02 -29.95
C PHE A 112 13.51 -2.41 -29.86
N LEU A 113 12.72 -3.43 -29.55
CA LEU A 113 13.24 -4.80 -29.45
C LEU A 113 13.59 -5.34 -30.85
N PRO A 114 14.75 -6.01 -31.00
CA PRO A 114 15.02 -6.81 -32.19
C PRO A 114 13.92 -7.87 -32.39
N PRO A 115 13.50 -8.16 -33.64
CA PRO A 115 12.45 -9.17 -33.89
C PRO A 115 12.77 -10.54 -33.25
N SER A 116 14.04 -10.94 -33.28
CA SER A 116 14.51 -12.18 -32.65
C SER A 116 14.28 -12.26 -31.14
N ILE A 117 14.24 -11.11 -30.45
CA ILE A 117 13.91 -11.05 -29.02
C ILE A 117 12.40 -10.90 -28.86
N ALA A 118 11.77 -9.97 -29.59
CA ALA A 118 10.33 -9.68 -29.46
C ALA A 118 9.44 -10.90 -29.68
N GLU A 119 9.78 -11.75 -30.67
CA GLU A 119 9.03 -12.97 -31.00
C GLU A 119 9.39 -14.18 -30.12
N SER A 120 10.42 -14.04 -29.26
CA SER A 120 10.87 -15.12 -28.39
C SER A 120 10.04 -15.21 -27.10
N GLN A 121 10.04 -16.39 -26.47
CA GLN A 121 9.43 -16.58 -25.14
C GLN A 121 10.03 -15.64 -24.08
N THR A 122 11.33 -15.35 -24.18
CA THR A 122 12.01 -14.41 -23.27
C THR A 122 11.54 -12.98 -23.48
N GLY A 123 11.32 -12.55 -24.74
CA GLY A 123 10.75 -11.23 -25.04
C GLY A 123 9.32 -11.07 -24.54
N GLU A 124 8.48 -12.09 -24.74
CA GLU A 124 7.10 -12.09 -24.24
C GLU A 124 7.05 -12.02 -22.72
N ARG A 125 7.92 -12.80 -22.04
CA ARG A 125 8.11 -12.70 -20.59
C ARG A 125 8.54 -11.29 -20.19
N LEU A 126 9.54 -10.71 -20.85
CA LEU A 126 10.04 -9.37 -20.54
C LEU A 126 8.96 -8.30 -20.66
N ILE A 127 8.16 -8.33 -21.73
CA ILE A 127 7.07 -7.39 -21.97
C ILE A 127 6.00 -7.52 -20.88
N THR A 128 5.61 -8.75 -20.54
CA THR A 128 4.67 -9.02 -19.45
C THR A 128 5.21 -8.48 -18.12
N ARG A 129 6.48 -8.72 -17.81
CA ARG A 129 7.12 -8.20 -16.59
C ARG A 129 7.22 -6.68 -16.59
N ALA A 130 7.53 -6.07 -17.73
CA ALA A 130 7.59 -4.62 -17.88
C ALA A 130 6.21 -3.98 -17.65
N TRP A 131 5.13 -4.62 -18.09
CA TRP A 131 3.77 -4.18 -17.74
C TRP A 131 3.52 -4.25 -16.24
N ASN A 132 3.81 -5.41 -15.65
CA ASN A 132 3.58 -5.65 -14.23
C ASN A 132 4.32 -4.67 -13.32
N TRP A 133 5.50 -4.17 -13.72
CA TRP A 133 6.31 -3.26 -12.91
C TRP A 133 6.25 -1.80 -13.33
N LEU A 134 6.16 -1.52 -14.64
CA LEU A 134 6.37 -0.19 -15.23
C LEU A 134 5.09 0.43 -15.82
N ARG A 135 3.92 -0.20 -15.63
CA ARG A 135 2.64 0.39 -16.08
C ARG A 135 2.39 1.76 -15.46
N GLY A 136 1.57 2.56 -16.15
CA GLY A 136 1.27 3.93 -15.77
C GLY A 136 2.07 4.92 -16.63
N ARG A 137 2.85 5.79 -16.00
CA ARG A 137 3.51 6.92 -16.68
C ARG A 137 4.56 6.46 -17.69
N HIS A 138 4.54 7.10 -18.86
CA HIS A 138 5.45 6.80 -19.98
C HIS A 138 6.94 6.83 -19.61
N ARG A 139 7.31 7.66 -18.62
CA ARG A 139 8.69 7.85 -18.16
C ARG A 139 9.34 6.55 -17.68
N PHE A 140 8.60 5.67 -16.99
CA PHE A 140 9.17 4.43 -16.47
C PHE A 140 9.57 3.48 -17.58
N THR A 141 8.66 3.22 -18.52
CA THR A 141 8.94 2.40 -19.70
C THR A 141 10.04 3.02 -20.57
N SER A 142 10.01 4.34 -20.80
CA SER A 142 11.02 5.02 -21.62
C SER A 142 12.42 4.92 -21.02
N ALA A 143 12.55 5.07 -19.69
CA ALA A 143 13.82 4.92 -18.98
C ALA A 143 14.33 3.47 -19.07
N PHE A 144 13.44 2.49 -18.93
CA PHE A 144 13.80 1.08 -19.10
C PHE A 144 14.25 0.76 -20.53
N VAL A 145 13.54 1.23 -21.55
CA VAL A 145 13.95 1.08 -22.97
C VAL A 145 15.32 1.72 -23.22
N THR A 146 15.59 2.87 -22.59
CA THR A 146 16.92 3.50 -22.66
C THR A 146 18.00 2.58 -22.10
N LEU A 147 17.75 1.91 -20.97
CA LEU A 147 18.69 0.94 -20.41
C LEU A 147 18.86 -0.30 -21.30
N LEU A 148 17.79 -0.79 -21.94
CA LEU A 148 17.88 -1.87 -22.93
C LEU A 148 18.82 -1.49 -24.08
N LEU A 149 18.63 -0.30 -24.66
CA LEU A 149 19.47 0.20 -25.75
C LEU A 149 20.94 0.34 -25.34
N LEU A 150 21.20 0.91 -24.16
CA LEU A 150 22.56 1.12 -23.65
C LEU A 150 23.30 -0.19 -23.33
N ASN A 151 22.58 -1.26 -23.01
CA ASN A 151 23.16 -2.57 -22.75
C ASN A 151 23.16 -3.49 -23.99
N GLY A 152 22.58 -3.07 -25.10
CA GLY A 152 22.43 -3.92 -26.29
C GLY A 152 21.45 -5.08 -26.09
N PHE A 153 20.39 -4.85 -25.32
CA PHE A 153 19.27 -5.76 -25.05
C PHE A 153 19.59 -7.04 -24.26
N LEU A 154 20.82 -7.23 -23.76
CA LEU A 154 21.21 -8.45 -23.06
C LEU A 154 21.95 -8.17 -21.74
N PRO A 155 21.60 -8.85 -20.63
CA PRO A 155 20.41 -9.70 -20.43
C PRO A 155 19.17 -8.84 -20.09
N ALA A 156 18.10 -8.93 -20.88
CA ALA A 156 16.94 -8.03 -20.74
C ALA A 156 16.23 -8.11 -19.37
N ASP A 157 16.03 -9.32 -18.84
CA ASP A 157 15.43 -9.52 -17.52
C ASP A 157 16.30 -8.93 -16.40
N ALA A 158 17.62 -9.11 -16.47
CA ALA A 158 18.56 -8.53 -15.52
C ALA A 158 18.55 -6.99 -15.56
N ILE A 159 18.37 -6.39 -16.74
CA ILE A 159 18.24 -4.94 -16.89
C ILE A 159 16.96 -4.44 -16.21
N LEU A 160 15.83 -5.16 -16.35
CA LEU A 160 14.59 -4.81 -15.67
C LEU A 160 14.72 -4.96 -14.15
N ASP A 161 15.35 -6.05 -13.70
CA ASP A 161 15.62 -6.31 -12.29
C ASP A 161 16.48 -5.20 -11.67
N ASP A 162 17.58 -4.82 -12.33
CA ASP A 162 18.44 -3.70 -11.92
C ASP A 162 17.67 -2.38 -11.88
N TYR A 163 16.82 -2.11 -12.88
CA TYR A 163 16.03 -0.89 -12.93
C TYR A 163 15.03 -0.80 -11.77
N CYS A 164 14.26 -1.88 -11.55
CA CYS A 164 13.30 -1.94 -10.45
C CYS A 164 14.00 -1.88 -9.08
N ASN A 165 15.11 -2.59 -8.91
CA ASN A 165 15.89 -2.57 -7.68
C ASN A 165 16.56 -1.21 -7.44
N ASN A 166 17.10 -0.55 -8.46
CA ASN A 166 17.69 0.78 -8.28
C ASN A 166 16.65 1.81 -7.86
N PHE A 167 15.44 1.74 -8.40
CA PHE A 167 14.35 2.64 -8.06
C PHE A 167 13.77 2.34 -6.67
N SER A 168 13.34 1.10 -6.43
CA SER A 168 12.59 0.72 -5.22
C SER A 168 13.49 0.28 -4.06
N ARG A 169 14.77 -0.01 -4.34
CA ARG A 169 15.74 -0.68 -3.44
C ARG A 169 15.34 -2.09 -3.04
N ILE A 170 14.47 -2.71 -3.85
CA ILE A 170 13.92 -4.03 -3.61
C ILE A 170 13.96 -4.81 -4.92
N PRO A 171 14.57 -6.01 -4.91
CA PRO A 171 14.59 -6.85 -6.10
C PRO A 171 13.16 -7.31 -6.42
N PRO A 172 12.77 -7.34 -7.71
CA PRO A 172 11.48 -7.88 -8.11
C PRO A 172 11.25 -9.30 -7.59
N SER A 173 10.06 -9.58 -7.06
CA SER A 173 9.70 -10.91 -6.53
C SER A 173 9.57 -11.99 -7.60
N ASP A 174 9.46 -11.60 -8.87
CA ASP A 174 9.39 -12.45 -10.06
C ASP A 174 10.76 -12.59 -10.77
N SER A 175 11.83 -12.08 -10.16
CA SER A 175 13.19 -12.26 -10.64
C SER A 175 13.70 -13.68 -10.31
N ASP A 176 14.23 -14.35 -11.33
CA ASP A 176 15.00 -15.59 -11.17
C ASP A 176 16.51 -15.32 -11.09
N THR A 177 16.92 -14.05 -11.17
CA THR A 177 18.32 -13.63 -11.38
C THR A 177 18.99 -13.28 -10.05
N ASP A 178 20.21 -13.78 -9.83
CA ASP A 178 21.02 -13.35 -8.69
C ASP A 178 21.53 -11.91 -8.92
N MET A 179 21.28 -11.01 -7.96
CA MET A 179 21.72 -9.61 -8.02
C MET A 179 23.24 -9.44 -8.21
N TYR A 180 24.05 -10.34 -7.64
CA TYR A 180 25.51 -10.27 -7.82
C TYR A 180 25.93 -10.53 -9.27
N TRP A 181 25.17 -11.37 -9.98
CA TRP A 181 25.37 -11.64 -11.39
C TRP A 181 24.98 -10.43 -12.25
N ILE A 182 23.95 -9.67 -11.86
CA ILE A 182 23.50 -8.46 -12.57
C ILE A 182 24.61 -7.40 -12.58
N GLU A 183 25.16 -7.04 -11.42
CA GLU A 183 26.17 -5.97 -11.31
C GLU A 183 27.45 -6.26 -12.10
N SER A 184 27.82 -7.53 -12.23
CA SER A 184 29.03 -7.96 -12.96
C SER A 184 28.81 -8.09 -14.48
N THR A 185 27.56 -8.17 -14.94
CA THR A 185 27.23 -8.48 -16.34
C THR A 185 26.78 -7.24 -17.13
N LEU A 186 26.15 -6.25 -16.48
CA LEU A 186 25.61 -5.08 -17.17
C LEU A 186 26.69 -4.07 -17.58
N LYS A 187 26.61 -3.58 -18.83
CA LYS A 187 27.46 -2.49 -19.32
C LYS A 187 27.11 -1.15 -18.68
N VAL A 188 25.80 -0.93 -18.49
CA VAL A 188 25.25 0.28 -17.88
C VAL A 188 24.19 -0.11 -16.85
N THR A 189 24.45 0.25 -15.61
CA THR A 189 23.51 0.07 -14.50
C THR A 189 22.55 1.25 -14.38
N ALA A 190 21.35 0.96 -13.88
CA ALA A 190 20.30 1.92 -13.56
C ALA A 190 20.73 2.93 -12.50
N SER A 191 21.82 2.68 -11.75
CA SER A 191 22.41 3.65 -10.82
C SER A 191 22.80 4.99 -11.47
N LYS A 192 22.98 5.03 -12.80
CA LYS A 192 23.19 6.26 -13.56
C LYS A 192 21.91 7.07 -13.78
N LEU A 193 20.73 6.47 -13.58
CA LEU A 193 19.45 7.16 -13.65
C LEU A 193 19.18 7.92 -12.35
N ARG A 194 18.52 9.08 -12.49
CA ARG A 194 18.07 9.86 -11.34
C ARG A 194 17.14 9.01 -10.47
N LYS A 195 17.49 8.84 -9.21
CA LYS A 195 16.65 8.16 -8.22
C LYS A 195 15.42 9.02 -7.91
N PHE A 196 14.30 8.34 -7.68
CA PHE A 196 13.12 9.01 -7.16
C PHE A 196 13.36 9.40 -5.71
N ASP A 197 13.14 10.67 -5.38
CA ASP A 197 13.35 11.18 -4.04
C ASP A 197 12.04 11.14 -3.27
N PHE A 198 11.92 10.21 -2.32
CA PHE A 198 10.76 10.12 -1.42
C PHE A 198 10.88 11.07 -0.21
N SER A 199 11.91 11.93 -0.14
CA SER A 199 12.10 12.86 0.98
C SER A 199 10.95 13.84 1.16
N MET A 200 10.15 14.12 0.12
CA MET A 200 8.96 14.97 0.23
C MET A 200 7.93 14.42 1.24
N LEU A 201 7.84 13.09 1.38
CA LEU A 201 6.95 12.44 2.35
C LEU A 201 7.35 12.74 3.82
N LYS A 202 8.59 13.19 4.10
CA LYS A 202 8.95 13.70 5.44
C LYS A 202 8.28 15.03 5.74
N LYS A 203 8.07 15.86 4.72
CA LYS A 203 7.57 17.22 4.85
C LYS A 203 6.04 17.29 4.71
N ASN A 204 5.46 16.38 3.92
CA ASN A 204 4.02 16.35 3.68
C ASN A 204 3.35 15.14 4.35
N ARG A 205 2.79 15.39 5.54
CA ARG A 205 2.09 14.36 6.32
C ARG A 205 0.87 13.81 5.59
N SER A 206 0.09 14.66 4.92
CA SER A 206 -1.12 14.23 4.19
C SER A 206 -0.78 13.22 3.10
N MET A 207 0.20 13.52 2.25
CA MET A 207 0.64 12.59 1.20
C MET A 207 1.12 11.27 1.78
N LYS A 208 1.90 11.34 2.85
CA LYS A 208 2.41 10.15 3.54
C LYS A 208 1.30 9.27 4.09
N ASP A 209 0.32 9.89 4.73
CA ASP A 209 -0.86 9.24 5.30
C ASP A 209 -1.68 8.55 4.19
N THR A 210 -1.88 9.22 3.05
CA THR A 210 -2.54 8.64 1.87
C THR A 210 -1.77 7.47 1.28
N ILE A 211 -0.45 7.60 1.12
CA ILE A 211 0.41 6.52 0.62
C ILE A 211 0.34 5.33 1.59
N GLN A 212 0.43 5.55 2.90
CA GLN A 212 0.30 4.48 3.88
C GLN A 212 -1.03 3.75 3.75
N ASP A 213 -2.15 4.47 3.61
CA ASP A 213 -3.47 3.86 3.44
C ASP A 213 -3.57 3.02 2.15
N VAL A 214 -3.07 3.55 1.04
CA VAL A 214 -3.01 2.84 -0.26
C VAL A 214 -2.19 1.57 -0.16
N LEU A 215 -1.02 1.62 0.48
CA LEU A 215 -0.15 0.46 0.65
C LEU A 215 -0.85 -0.64 1.46
N PHE A 216 -1.48 -0.29 2.59
CA PHE A 216 -2.20 -1.27 3.39
C PHE A 216 -3.46 -1.77 2.72
N HIS A 217 -4.10 -0.95 1.89
CA HIS A 217 -5.20 -1.41 1.06
C HIS A 217 -4.72 -2.55 0.15
N TYR A 218 -3.70 -2.34 -0.69
CA TYR A 218 -3.18 -3.39 -1.57
C TYR A 218 -2.76 -4.66 -0.80
N LEU A 219 -2.09 -4.48 0.34
CA LEU A 219 -1.61 -5.62 1.14
C LEU A 219 -2.73 -6.48 1.72
N VAL A 220 -3.93 -5.93 1.93
CA VAL A 220 -5.05 -6.71 2.50
C VAL A 220 -6.08 -7.10 1.46
N THR A 221 -6.36 -6.26 0.47
CA THR A 221 -7.41 -6.53 -0.52
C THR A 221 -6.89 -7.22 -1.77
N ASN A 222 -5.59 -7.07 -2.08
CA ASN A 222 -5.05 -7.41 -3.40
C ASN A 222 -5.76 -6.66 -4.56
N GLU A 223 -6.43 -5.55 -4.24
CA GLU A 223 -7.24 -4.78 -5.16
C GLU A 223 -6.71 -3.35 -5.26
N ARG A 224 -7.06 -2.71 -6.37
CA ARG A 224 -6.77 -1.30 -6.59
C ARG A 224 -7.69 -0.45 -5.70
N PRO A 225 -7.16 0.49 -4.90
CA PRO A 225 -7.99 1.44 -4.16
C PRO A 225 -8.83 2.30 -5.10
N LYS A 226 -9.93 2.82 -4.57
CA LYS A 226 -10.75 3.82 -5.27
C LYS A 226 -9.89 5.05 -5.64
N PRO A 227 -10.17 5.71 -6.78
CA PRO A 227 -9.55 6.98 -7.10
C PRO A 227 -9.76 8.00 -5.99
N LEU A 228 -8.71 8.78 -5.75
CA LEU A 228 -8.71 9.91 -4.83
C LEU A 228 -9.27 11.15 -5.54
N GLY A 229 -9.83 12.09 -4.79
CA GLY A 229 -10.37 13.32 -5.37
C GLY A 229 -9.29 14.32 -5.80
N PRO A 230 -9.71 15.48 -6.34
CA PRO A 230 -8.80 16.51 -6.85
C PRO A 230 -7.94 17.16 -5.75
N GLU A 231 -8.34 17.06 -4.48
CA GLU A 231 -7.54 17.49 -3.32
C GLU A 231 -6.20 16.74 -3.21
N SER A 232 -6.08 15.59 -3.88
CA SER A 232 -4.87 14.77 -3.91
C SER A 232 -3.91 15.13 -5.06
N ILE A 233 -4.13 16.26 -5.76
CA ILE A 233 -3.27 16.71 -6.88
C ILE A 233 -1.79 16.78 -6.52
N GLY A 234 -1.46 17.12 -5.28
CA GLY A 234 -0.07 17.16 -4.83
C GLY A 234 0.66 15.82 -5.00
N LEU A 235 -0.04 14.68 -4.93
CA LEU A 235 0.57 13.38 -5.22
C LEU A 235 1.02 13.30 -6.69
N VAL A 236 0.30 13.93 -7.61
CA VAL A 236 0.70 14.02 -9.02
C VAL A 236 1.89 14.97 -9.19
N SER A 237 1.86 16.14 -8.54
CA SER A 237 2.98 17.12 -8.54
C SER A 237 4.30 16.51 -8.09
N GLU A 238 4.24 15.70 -7.04
CA GLU A 238 5.40 15.01 -6.47
C GLU A 238 5.72 13.70 -7.20
N GLY A 239 4.96 13.34 -8.23
CA GLY A 239 5.17 12.15 -9.03
C GLY A 239 4.89 10.83 -8.29
N LEU A 240 4.05 10.84 -7.26
CA LEU A 240 3.57 9.66 -6.53
C LEU A 240 2.24 9.12 -7.07
N GLY A 241 1.48 9.95 -7.77
CA GLY A 241 0.21 9.58 -8.40
C GLY A 241 0.13 10.04 -9.85
N ARG A 242 -0.99 9.71 -10.48
CA ARG A 242 -1.34 10.14 -11.84
C ARG A 242 -2.83 10.37 -11.94
N PHE A 243 -3.25 11.24 -12.87
CA PHE A 243 -4.65 11.33 -13.22
C PHE A 243 -5.12 10.07 -13.96
N CYS A 244 -6.35 9.66 -13.68
CA CYS A 244 -6.99 8.54 -14.37
C CYS A 244 -8.20 8.95 -15.21
N ASP A 245 -8.60 10.20 -15.09
CA ASP A 245 -9.61 10.84 -15.92
C ASP A 245 -8.99 12.01 -16.70
N THR A 246 -9.65 12.43 -17.78
CA THR A 246 -9.19 13.56 -18.60
C THR A 246 -9.56 14.93 -18.02
N LYS A 247 -10.36 14.99 -16.96
CA LYS A 247 -10.90 16.23 -16.35
C LYS A 247 -10.14 16.63 -15.08
N LEU A 248 -9.06 15.92 -14.74
CA LEU A 248 -8.21 16.21 -13.57
C LEU A 248 -8.96 16.08 -12.23
N GLN A 249 -9.97 15.21 -12.16
CA GLN A 249 -10.81 15.06 -10.96
C GLN A 249 -10.41 13.87 -10.10
N GLU A 250 -9.74 12.88 -10.68
CA GLU A 250 -9.44 11.64 -10.02
C GLU A 250 -7.94 11.32 -10.11
N VAL A 251 -7.34 11.10 -8.94
CA VAL A 251 -5.93 10.76 -8.79
C VAL A 251 -5.81 9.30 -8.35
N LEU A 252 -4.94 8.56 -9.04
CA LEU A 252 -4.64 7.17 -8.70
C LEU A 252 -3.18 7.00 -8.31
N VAL A 253 -2.98 6.19 -7.26
CA VAL A 253 -1.69 5.70 -6.79
C VAL A 253 -1.71 4.17 -6.96
N ASP A 254 -1.33 3.72 -8.15
CA ASP A 254 -1.45 2.31 -8.55
C ASP A 254 -0.20 1.77 -9.27
N GLU A 255 0.85 2.59 -9.34
CA GLU A 255 2.08 2.26 -10.04
C GLU A 255 2.98 1.40 -9.14
N PRO A 256 3.26 0.13 -9.51
CA PRO A 256 3.99 -0.80 -8.65
C PRO A 256 5.36 -0.29 -8.24
N LEU A 257 6.08 0.36 -9.16
CA LEU A 257 7.40 0.92 -8.90
C LEU A 257 7.37 2.04 -7.84
N ILE A 258 6.34 2.89 -7.87
CA ILE A 258 6.13 3.93 -6.86
C ILE A 258 5.78 3.32 -5.52
N LEU A 259 4.82 2.39 -5.50
CA LEU A 259 4.38 1.74 -4.27
C LEU A 259 5.53 0.96 -3.62
N ALA A 260 6.33 0.24 -4.41
CA ALA A 260 7.55 -0.45 -3.97
C ALA A 260 8.56 0.50 -3.33
N GLY A 261 8.88 1.61 -4.01
CA GLY A 261 9.79 2.62 -3.48
C GLY A 261 9.25 3.31 -2.22
N ALA A 262 7.95 3.63 -2.20
CA ALA A 262 7.28 4.26 -1.06
C ALA A 262 7.24 3.33 0.16
N ALA A 263 6.95 2.05 -0.04
CA ALA A 263 6.99 1.06 1.04
C ALA A 263 8.41 0.90 1.58
N ASN A 264 9.42 0.78 0.72
CA ASN A 264 10.81 0.71 1.18
C ASN A 264 11.20 1.95 2.02
N TRP A 265 10.79 3.13 1.56
CA TRP A 265 11.05 4.39 2.26
C TRP A 265 10.33 4.47 3.60
N LEU A 266 9.04 4.15 3.65
CA LEU A 266 8.23 4.15 4.88
C LEU A 266 8.75 3.15 5.90
N LEU A 267 9.29 2.02 5.45
CA LEU A 267 9.87 1.00 6.31
C LEU A 267 11.24 1.41 6.87
N GLY A 268 11.81 2.54 6.43
CA GLY A 268 12.98 3.15 7.04
C GLY A 268 14.25 2.32 6.86
N ARG A 269 14.40 1.61 5.72
CA ARG A 269 15.69 1.04 5.36
C ARG A 269 16.70 2.17 5.18
N SER A 270 17.66 2.26 6.10
CA SER A 270 18.82 3.14 5.96
C SER A 270 19.51 2.86 4.63
N GLU A 271 20.03 3.91 3.97
CA GLU A 271 20.85 3.78 2.77
C GLU A 271 22.06 2.86 2.96
N SER A 272 22.50 2.66 4.21
CA SER A 272 23.58 1.74 4.57
C SER A 272 23.20 0.25 4.55
N GLY A 273 21.94 -0.11 4.31
CA GLY A 273 21.51 -1.51 4.07
C GLY A 273 21.64 -2.49 5.25
N HIS A 274 22.22 -2.07 6.39
CA HIS A 274 22.63 -2.99 7.47
C HIS A 274 21.72 -3.02 8.69
N ASP A 275 20.71 -2.14 8.77
CA ASP A 275 19.69 -2.23 9.82
C ASP A 275 18.32 -1.90 9.21
N GLY A 276 17.65 -2.95 8.75
CA GLY A 276 16.28 -2.84 8.26
C GLY A 276 15.38 -2.59 9.47
N GLY A 277 14.99 -1.34 9.70
CA GLY A 277 14.00 -1.01 10.73
C GLY A 277 12.79 -1.94 10.61
N SER A 278 12.35 -2.53 11.72
CA SER A 278 11.16 -3.37 11.69
C SER A 278 9.97 -2.50 11.28
N TYR A 279 8.98 -3.07 10.61
CA TYR A 279 7.79 -2.32 10.23
C TYR A 279 7.06 -1.73 11.47
N HIS A 280 7.33 -2.23 12.68
CA HIS A 280 6.75 -1.69 13.91
C HIS A 280 7.43 -0.39 14.29
N SER A 281 8.75 -0.30 14.08
CA SER A 281 9.47 0.96 14.19
C SER A 281 8.97 2.00 13.18
N ALA A 282 8.61 1.55 11.98
CA ALA A 282 7.97 2.41 10.99
C ALA A 282 6.59 2.90 11.44
N LEU A 283 5.71 2.02 11.95
CA LEU A 283 4.43 2.47 12.52
C LEU A 283 4.60 3.41 13.71
N LEU A 284 5.59 3.19 14.59
CA LEU A 284 5.83 4.08 15.73
C LEU A 284 6.27 5.47 15.29
N ARG A 285 7.08 5.54 14.22
CA ARG A 285 7.47 6.80 13.59
C ARG A 285 6.27 7.43 12.87
N ASP A 286 5.46 6.59 12.24
CA ASP A 286 4.44 6.92 11.24
C ASP A 286 3.10 6.29 11.64
N THR A 287 2.53 6.86 12.71
CA THR A 287 1.25 6.41 13.27
C THR A 287 0.17 6.48 12.20
N PRO A 288 -0.64 5.41 12.00
CA PRO A 288 -1.70 5.42 11.00
C PRO A 288 -2.59 6.66 11.14
N PRO A 289 -2.96 7.32 10.03
CA PRO A 289 -3.69 8.58 10.06
C PRO A 289 -5.05 8.47 10.71
N ASP A 290 -5.71 7.32 10.53
CA ASP A 290 -7.05 7.08 10.99
C ASP A 290 -7.29 5.63 11.41
N ARG A 291 -8.49 5.38 11.92
CA ARG A 291 -8.94 4.07 12.36
C ARG A 291 -9.00 3.04 11.23
N LYS A 292 -9.32 3.46 10.01
CA LYS A 292 -9.48 2.55 8.86
C LYS A 292 -8.11 2.02 8.42
N THR A 293 -7.13 2.91 8.32
CA THR A 293 -5.75 2.59 8.02
C THR A 293 -5.17 1.68 9.11
N LEU A 294 -5.44 1.98 10.39
CA LEU A 294 -5.05 1.11 11.49
C LEU A 294 -5.73 -0.27 11.41
N ALA A 295 -7.00 -0.35 11.02
CA ALA A 295 -7.69 -1.62 10.83
C ALA A 295 -7.07 -2.46 9.69
N LYS A 296 -6.74 -1.85 8.54
CA LYS A 296 -6.01 -2.53 7.45
C LYS A 296 -4.64 -3.02 7.91
N CYS A 297 -3.90 -2.17 8.64
CA CYS A 297 -2.64 -2.58 9.27
C CYS A 297 -2.89 -3.83 10.12
N VAL A 298 -3.80 -3.76 11.11
CA VAL A 298 -4.12 -4.86 12.02
C VAL A 298 -4.55 -6.13 11.29
N ALA A 299 -5.36 -6.04 10.24
CA ALA A 299 -5.73 -7.20 9.43
C ALA A 299 -4.51 -7.88 8.80
N TYR A 300 -3.64 -7.12 8.14
CA TYR A 300 -2.39 -7.65 7.57
C TYR A 300 -1.53 -8.36 8.62
N TYR A 301 -1.40 -7.77 9.80
CA TYR A 301 -0.61 -8.35 10.88
C TYR A 301 -1.22 -9.59 11.51
N LEU A 302 -2.52 -9.58 11.74
CA LEU A 302 -3.22 -10.74 12.27
C LEU A 302 -3.15 -11.89 11.26
N GLY A 303 -3.25 -11.62 9.96
CA GLY A 303 -3.01 -12.60 8.90
C GLY A 303 -1.64 -13.27 9.04
N ASN A 304 -0.58 -12.46 9.22
CA ASN A 304 0.77 -12.98 9.45
C ASN A 304 0.95 -13.68 10.80
N THR A 305 0.30 -13.19 11.86
CA THR A 305 0.42 -13.74 13.22
C THR A 305 -0.24 -15.11 13.33
N PHE A 306 -1.38 -15.28 12.66
CA PHE A 306 -2.16 -16.51 12.63
C PHE A 306 -1.80 -17.46 11.48
N ASP A 307 -0.75 -17.16 10.70
CA ASP A 307 -0.11 -18.12 9.80
C ASP A 307 0.36 -19.39 10.55
N GLN A 308 0.53 -19.28 11.87
CA GLN A 308 0.72 -20.40 12.77
C GLN A 308 -0.38 -20.40 13.84
N THR A 309 -0.69 -21.58 14.37
CA THR A 309 -1.56 -21.69 15.55
C THR A 309 -0.91 -21.00 16.75
N ARG A 310 -1.69 -20.16 17.46
CA ARG A 310 -1.22 -19.36 18.60
C ARG A 310 -2.25 -19.36 19.71
N ARG A 311 -1.82 -19.25 20.96
CA ARG A 311 -2.78 -19.09 22.07
C ARG A 311 -3.40 -17.71 22.03
N LEU A 312 -4.70 -17.61 22.26
CA LEU A 312 -5.38 -16.31 22.25
C LEU A 312 -4.81 -15.36 23.29
N CYS A 313 -4.41 -15.85 24.45
CA CYS A 313 -3.80 -15.05 25.51
C CYS A 313 -2.40 -14.51 25.18
N ASP A 314 -1.74 -15.04 24.15
CA ASP A 314 -0.48 -14.46 23.68
C ASP A 314 -0.77 -13.22 22.80
N ILE A 315 -1.91 -13.22 22.09
CA ILE A 315 -2.35 -12.21 21.12
C ILE A 315 -3.20 -11.13 21.77
N PHE A 316 -4.05 -11.50 22.73
CA PHE A 316 -5.01 -10.63 23.38
C PHE A 316 -4.70 -10.53 24.88
N THR A 317 -4.76 -9.31 25.40
CA THR A 317 -4.65 -9.02 26.83
C THR A 317 -6.05 -8.93 27.42
N PHE A 318 -6.35 -9.80 28.38
CA PHE A 318 -7.65 -9.87 29.04
C PHE A 318 -7.66 -9.05 30.35
N PRO A 319 -8.81 -8.50 30.76
CA PRO A 319 -8.98 -7.89 32.07
C PRO A 319 -8.74 -8.92 33.18
N GLY A 320 -7.88 -8.60 34.16
CA GLY A 320 -7.57 -9.50 35.26
C GLY A 320 -6.79 -10.75 34.82
N SER A 321 -7.27 -11.93 35.21
CA SER A 321 -6.61 -13.20 34.87
C SER A 321 -7.09 -13.73 33.51
N CYS A 322 -6.17 -14.29 32.72
CA CYS A 322 -6.49 -14.90 31.44
C CYS A 322 -7.56 -16.02 31.60
N PRO A 323 -8.72 -15.92 30.92
CA PRO A 323 -9.74 -16.96 30.94
C PRO A 323 -9.19 -18.31 30.48
N LYS A 324 -9.69 -19.42 31.05
CA LYS A 324 -9.23 -20.78 30.70
C LYS A 324 -9.38 -21.08 29.20
N TRP A 325 -10.47 -20.64 28.59
CA TRP A 325 -10.72 -20.85 27.15
C TRP A 325 -9.73 -20.09 26.26
N ALA A 326 -9.20 -18.94 26.70
CA ALA A 326 -8.24 -18.14 25.95
C ALA A 326 -6.81 -18.69 25.99
N LYS A 327 -6.55 -19.69 26.85
CA LYS A 327 -5.26 -20.41 26.89
C LYS A 327 -5.12 -21.44 25.76
N GLN A 328 -6.22 -21.72 25.05
CA GLN A 328 -6.20 -22.64 23.92
C GLN A 328 -5.54 -22.00 22.70
N ASN A 329 -4.96 -22.85 21.85
CA ASN A 329 -4.53 -22.46 20.52
C ASN A 329 -5.74 -22.09 19.65
N ALA A 330 -5.55 -21.11 18.78
CA ALA A 330 -6.49 -20.69 17.77
C ALA A 330 -5.76 -20.44 16.46
N ARG A 331 -6.53 -20.48 15.37
CA ARG A 331 -6.10 -20.08 14.03
C ARG A 331 -7.15 -19.18 13.40
N LEU A 332 -6.70 -18.31 12.50
CA LEU A 332 -7.59 -17.53 11.66
C LEU A 332 -8.37 -18.45 10.72
N ALA A 333 -9.65 -18.18 10.53
CA ALA A 333 -10.53 -18.95 9.66
C ALA A 333 -11.21 -18.00 8.65
N ALA A 334 -11.14 -18.34 7.36
CA ALA A 334 -12.12 -17.84 6.41
C ALA A 334 -13.18 -18.90 6.20
N ILE A 335 -14.43 -18.48 6.25
CA ILE A 335 -15.58 -19.37 6.10
C ILE A 335 -16.30 -18.92 4.85
N HIS A 336 -16.55 -19.87 3.96
CA HIS A 336 -17.23 -19.62 2.70
C HIS A 336 -18.37 -20.61 2.50
N SER A 337 -19.56 -20.09 2.22
CA SER A 337 -20.75 -20.89 1.92
C SER A 337 -20.73 -21.28 0.44
N THR A 338 -20.59 -22.58 0.19
CA THR A 338 -20.74 -23.17 -1.15
C THR A 338 -22.13 -23.78 -1.27
N GLY A 339 -22.63 -24.02 -2.49
CA GLY A 339 -23.89 -24.75 -2.69
C GLY A 339 -23.91 -26.15 -2.04
N ALA A 340 -22.74 -26.72 -1.71
CA ALA A 340 -22.58 -27.99 -1.01
C ALA A 340 -22.45 -27.85 0.53
N GLY A 341 -22.46 -26.64 1.07
CA GLY A 341 -22.31 -26.33 2.50
C GLY A 341 -21.16 -25.37 2.81
N MET A 342 -20.87 -25.19 4.10
CA MET A 342 -19.80 -24.29 4.55
C MET A 342 -18.42 -24.96 4.47
N THR A 343 -17.48 -24.26 3.86
CA THR A 343 -16.07 -24.62 3.79
C THR A 343 -15.26 -23.69 4.71
N VAL A 344 -14.26 -24.25 5.37
CA VAL A 344 -13.37 -23.50 6.27
C VAL A 344 -11.94 -23.59 5.74
N SER A 345 -11.47 -22.49 5.17
CA SER A 345 -10.15 -22.38 4.58
C SER A 345 -9.11 -21.92 5.60
N SER A 346 -7.84 -22.29 5.36
CA SER A 346 -6.71 -21.93 6.23
C SER A 346 -5.92 -20.74 5.66
N PRO A 347 -5.20 -19.97 6.50
CA PRO A 347 -4.42 -18.78 6.12
C PRO A 347 -3.56 -18.90 4.87
N GLU A 348 -2.92 -20.05 4.68
CA GLU A 348 -2.02 -20.34 3.56
C GLU A 348 -2.69 -20.29 2.17
N THR A 349 -4.01 -20.19 2.11
CA THR A 349 -4.80 -20.20 0.87
C THR A 349 -5.35 -18.85 0.46
N PHE A 350 -5.10 -17.77 1.20
CA PHE A 350 -5.72 -16.46 0.95
C PHE A 350 -4.86 -15.56 0.05
N PRO A 351 -5.21 -15.38 -1.24
CA PRO A 351 -4.60 -14.33 -2.06
C PRO A 351 -5.02 -12.93 -1.56
N THR A 352 -6.22 -12.83 -0.99
CA THR A 352 -6.82 -11.61 -0.43
C THR A 352 -7.14 -11.84 1.04
N LEU A 353 -6.65 -10.96 1.92
CA LEU A 353 -6.86 -11.06 3.37
C LEU A 353 -8.18 -10.43 3.81
N ALA A 354 -8.64 -9.36 3.16
CA ALA A 354 -9.79 -8.61 3.64
C ALA A 354 -10.74 -8.21 2.51
N THR A 355 -12.04 -8.28 2.80
CA THR A 355 -13.08 -7.54 2.07
C THR A 355 -13.31 -6.21 2.78
N ILE A 356 -13.32 -5.11 2.02
CA ILE A 356 -13.73 -3.79 2.53
C ILE A 356 -15.21 -3.60 2.20
N THR A 357 -16.02 -3.32 3.21
CA THR A 357 -17.47 -3.14 3.06
C THR A 357 -17.85 -1.68 3.21
N ASP A 358 -18.58 -1.14 2.24
CA ASP A 358 -19.02 0.26 2.26
C ASP A 358 -20.45 0.43 2.76
N SER A 359 -21.21 -0.68 2.81
CA SER A 359 -22.58 -0.71 3.32
C SER A 359 -22.80 -1.83 4.33
N MET A 360 -23.92 -1.73 5.07
CA MET A 360 -24.37 -2.82 5.93
C MET A 360 -24.77 -4.05 5.12
N ALA A 361 -25.32 -3.87 3.92
CA ALA A 361 -25.67 -4.99 3.04
C ALA A 361 -24.43 -5.81 2.66
N ASP A 362 -23.32 -5.15 2.32
CA ASP A 362 -22.04 -5.81 2.02
C ASP A 362 -21.49 -6.52 3.27
N THR A 363 -21.62 -5.89 4.44
CA THR A 363 -21.22 -6.48 5.73
C THR A 363 -22.03 -7.74 6.04
N ILE A 364 -23.36 -7.72 5.82
CA ILE A 364 -24.22 -8.88 5.98
C ILE A 364 -23.86 -9.97 4.96
N SER A 365 -23.57 -9.60 3.71
CA SER A 365 -23.09 -10.53 2.67
C SER A 365 -21.85 -11.29 3.14
N TRP A 366 -20.87 -10.57 3.70
CA TRP A 366 -19.66 -11.15 4.26
C TRP A 366 -19.94 -12.02 5.50
N LEU A 367 -20.79 -11.56 6.44
CA LEU A 367 -21.20 -12.33 7.62
C LEU A 367 -21.94 -13.62 7.26
N GLN A 368 -22.66 -13.63 6.14
CA GLN A 368 -23.29 -14.81 5.56
C GLN A 368 -22.32 -15.72 4.79
N HIS A 369 -21.01 -15.45 4.90
CA HIS A 369 -19.94 -16.25 4.30
C HIS A 369 -19.98 -16.28 2.77
N ARG A 370 -20.49 -15.23 2.13
CA ARG A 370 -20.50 -15.13 0.65
C ARG A 370 -19.12 -14.78 0.09
N GLU A 371 -18.33 -14.06 0.88
CA GLU A 371 -16.97 -13.66 0.51
C GLU A 371 -15.93 -14.61 1.11
N PRO A 372 -14.92 -15.07 0.33
CA PRO A 372 -13.94 -16.05 0.78
C PRO A 372 -12.75 -15.43 1.54
N THR A 373 -12.93 -14.28 2.20
CA THR A 373 -11.86 -13.55 2.88
C THR A 373 -11.92 -13.73 4.41
N PRO A 374 -10.77 -13.82 5.11
CA PRO A 374 -10.76 -14.02 6.56
C PRO A 374 -11.08 -12.76 7.37
N PHE A 375 -10.97 -11.57 6.78
CA PHE A 375 -11.25 -10.29 7.44
C PHE A 375 -12.34 -9.49 6.69
N CYS A 376 -13.18 -8.81 7.46
CA CYS A 376 -14.09 -7.77 6.98
C CYS A 376 -13.65 -6.43 7.58
N ILE A 377 -13.32 -5.44 6.75
CA ILE A 377 -13.01 -4.08 7.19
C ILE A 377 -14.19 -3.19 6.86
N LEU A 378 -14.78 -2.54 7.86
CA LEU A 378 -15.97 -1.73 7.68
C LEU A 378 -15.56 -0.28 7.38
N SER A 379 -16.02 0.26 6.26
CA SER A 379 -15.87 1.69 5.92
C SER A 379 -16.88 2.57 6.64
N SER A 380 -17.99 2.01 7.12
CA SER A 380 -19.06 2.73 7.81
C SER A 380 -18.64 3.18 9.21
N LYS A 381 -19.40 4.10 9.80
CA LYS A 381 -19.17 4.57 11.17
C LYS A 381 -19.57 3.53 12.24
N SER A 382 -20.34 2.52 11.85
CA SER A 382 -20.89 1.47 12.69
C SER A 382 -19.82 0.65 13.43
N SER A 383 -20.21 0.06 14.55
CA SER A 383 -19.38 -0.78 15.43
C SER A 383 -19.30 -2.19 14.86
N PRO A 384 -18.15 -2.80 14.48
CA PRO A 384 -16.71 -2.53 14.69
C PRO A 384 -15.91 -2.04 13.44
N ASP A 385 -14.58 -1.85 13.53
CA ASP A 385 -13.73 -1.49 12.37
C ASP A 385 -13.21 -2.70 11.58
N LEU A 386 -13.07 -3.84 12.28
CA LEU A 386 -12.57 -5.10 11.73
C LEU A 386 -13.34 -6.27 12.35
N ILE A 387 -13.85 -7.17 11.51
CA ILE A 387 -14.49 -8.43 11.92
C ILE A 387 -13.69 -9.60 11.35
N PHE A 388 -13.50 -10.65 12.14
CA PHE A 388 -12.91 -11.91 11.69
C PHE A 388 -13.32 -13.08 12.58
N VAL A 389 -13.03 -14.29 12.11
CA VAL A 389 -13.34 -15.53 12.82
C VAL A 389 -12.06 -16.23 13.25
N LEU A 390 -12.06 -16.74 14.48
CA LEU A 390 -11.02 -17.64 14.99
C LEU A 390 -11.60 -19.03 15.23
N LYS A 391 -10.91 -20.06 14.74
CA LYS A 391 -11.17 -21.47 15.07
C LYS A 391 -10.28 -21.89 16.22
N MET A 392 -10.89 -22.32 17.31
CA MET A 392 -10.24 -22.80 18.53
C MET A 392 -9.76 -24.25 18.39
N ALA A 393 -8.83 -24.66 19.26
CA ALA A 393 -8.35 -26.05 19.32
C ALA A 393 -9.45 -27.07 19.65
N ASP A 394 -10.45 -26.67 20.44
CA ASP A 394 -11.65 -27.48 20.72
C ASP A 394 -12.65 -27.53 19.56
N GLY A 395 -12.32 -26.96 18.40
CA GLY A 395 -13.15 -26.98 17.19
C GLY A 395 -14.26 -25.93 17.17
N THR A 396 -14.44 -25.18 18.25
CA THR A 396 -15.41 -24.07 18.32
C THR A 396 -14.91 -22.84 17.57
N PHE A 397 -15.85 -21.98 17.18
CA PHE A 397 -15.55 -20.72 16.49
C PHE A 397 -15.95 -19.51 17.34
N VAL A 398 -15.18 -18.45 17.18
CA VAL A 398 -15.34 -17.18 17.90
C VAL A 398 -15.31 -16.04 16.89
N TRP A 399 -16.34 -15.19 16.94
CA TRP A 399 -16.32 -13.90 16.26
C TRP A 399 -15.41 -12.94 17.03
N VAL A 400 -14.57 -12.19 16.32
CA VAL A 400 -13.78 -11.12 16.92
C VAL A 400 -14.20 -9.80 16.32
N PHE A 401 -14.72 -8.92 17.17
CA PHE A 401 -15.17 -7.59 16.80
C PHE A 401 -14.15 -6.59 17.33
N LEU A 402 -13.36 -6.02 16.44
CA LEU A 402 -12.23 -5.17 16.79
C LEU A 402 -12.52 -3.71 16.42
N ARG A 403 -12.40 -2.83 17.39
CA ARG A 403 -12.39 -1.38 17.17
C ARG A 403 -10.97 -0.86 17.26
N ALA A 404 -10.55 -0.13 16.23
CA ALA A 404 -9.29 0.56 16.17
C ALA A 404 -9.41 1.93 16.88
N ALA A 405 -8.35 2.33 17.57
CA ALA A 405 -8.27 3.62 18.26
C ALA A 405 -6.89 4.22 18.06
N VAL A 406 -6.79 5.24 17.21
CA VAL A 406 -5.58 6.03 17.03
C VAL A 406 -5.58 7.14 18.08
N SER A 407 -4.52 7.24 18.87
CA SER A 407 -4.35 8.32 19.85
C SER A 407 -2.90 8.76 19.94
N ALA A 408 -2.67 10.06 19.96
CA ALA A 408 -1.34 10.64 20.15
C ALA A 408 -0.80 10.42 21.57
N ASP A 409 -1.68 10.16 22.54
CA ASP A 409 -1.29 9.88 23.92
C ASP A 409 -0.67 8.48 24.05
N LYS A 410 0.21 8.29 25.04
CA LYS A 410 0.78 6.95 25.33
C LYS A 410 -0.27 5.98 25.89
N LEU A 411 -1.35 6.50 26.46
CA LEU A 411 -2.41 5.75 27.11
C LEU A 411 -3.76 6.19 26.56
N LEU A 412 -4.60 5.22 26.23
CA LEU A 412 -5.99 5.50 25.87
C LEU A 412 -6.79 5.67 27.16
N LYS A 413 -7.58 6.75 27.28
CA LYS A 413 -8.30 7.05 28.52
C LYS A 413 -9.30 5.94 28.82
N GLU A 414 -9.53 5.70 30.11
CA GLU A 414 -10.43 4.64 30.55
C GLU A 414 -11.87 4.87 30.05
N SER A 415 -12.33 6.12 30.01
CA SER A 415 -13.60 6.52 29.39
C SER A 415 -13.70 6.08 27.94
N ASP A 416 -12.65 6.31 27.15
CA ASP A 416 -12.64 6.02 25.72
C ASP A 416 -12.66 4.51 25.49
N VAL A 417 -11.90 3.74 26.26
CA VAL A 417 -11.92 2.26 26.22
C VAL A 417 -13.30 1.74 26.61
N LYS A 418 -13.92 2.31 27.66
CA LYS A 418 -15.27 1.95 28.10
C LYS A 418 -16.29 2.20 27.00
N ASP A 419 -16.27 3.38 26.40
CA ASP A 419 -17.22 3.78 25.36
C ASP A 419 -17.07 2.90 24.11
N ILE A 420 -15.84 2.59 23.72
CA ILE A 420 -15.58 1.64 22.63
C ILE A 420 -16.18 0.27 22.96
N LEU A 421 -15.92 -0.28 24.15
CA LEU A 421 -16.41 -1.61 24.53
C LEU A 421 -17.92 -1.66 24.67
N LEU A 422 -18.55 -0.58 25.13
CA LEU A 422 -20.02 -0.46 25.19
C LEU A 422 -20.62 -0.49 23.78
N LYS A 423 -20.04 0.22 22.81
CA LYS A 423 -20.48 0.19 21.41
C LYS A 423 -20.32 -1.18 20.74
N LEU A 424 -19.43 -2.02 21.26
CA LEU A 424 -19.21 -3.40 20.79
C LEU A 424 -20.10 -4.42 21.51
N GLN A 425 -20.94 -4.03 22.48
CA GLN A 425 -21.85 -4.97 23.14
C GLN A 425 -22.92 -5.47 22.20
N ASP A 426 -23.38 -6.70 22.40
CA ASP A 426 -24.41 -7.39 21.61
C ASP A 426 -25.66 -6.54 21.33
N ASP A 427 -26.14 -5.81 22.34
CA ASP A 427 -27.30 -4.92 22.22
C ASP A 427 -27.02 -3.69 21.37
N ASN A 428 -25.76 -3.27 21.30
CA ASN A 428 -25.28 -2.08 20.61
C ASN A 428 -24.63 -2.36 19.24
N LEU A 429 -24.51 -3.63 18.84
CA LEU A 429 -23.96 -4.00 17.55
C LEU A 429 -24.85 -3.46 16.44
N PHE A 430 -24.24 -2.68 15.54
CA PHE A 430 -24.92 -2.09 14.38
C PHE A 430 -26.06 -1.12 14.74
N CYS A 431 -26.02 -0.49 15.94
CA CYS A 431 -27.04 0.49 16.33
C CYS A 431 -27.03 1.78 15.50
N ASP A 432 -25.92 2.08 14.82
CA ASP A 432 -25.84 3.21 13.89
C ASP A 432 -26.59 2.96 12.57
N GLU A 433 -27.10 1.74 12.35
CA GLU A 433 -27.92 1.40 11.18
C GLU A 433 -29.39 1.67 11.49
N ASP A 434 -30.01 2.59 10.75
CA ASP A 434 -31.40 2.99 10.95
C ASP A 434 -32.40 1.89 10.52
N ASP A 435 -31.99 1.02 9.59
CA ASP A 435 -32.83 -0.09 9.13
C ASP A 435 -32.75 -1.30 10.09
N GLU A 436 -33.80 -1.45 10.91
CA GLU A 436 -33.95 -2.57 11.85
C GLU A 436 -33.93 -3.95 11.16
N ARG A 437 -34.33 -4.04 9.89
CA ARG A 437 -34.28 -5.30 9.14
C ARG A 437 -32.84 -5.70 8.84
N LEU A 438 -32.00 -4.74 8.44
CA LEU A 438 -30.57 -4.99 8.23
C LEU A 438 -29.89 -5.36 9.55
N ARG A 439 -30.21 -4.66 10.64
CA ARG A 439 -29.71 -4.99 11.98
C ARG A 439 -30.08 -6.39 12.43
N THR A 440 -31.34 -6.79 12.24
CA THR A 440 -31.83 -8.13 12.56
C THR A 440 -31.13 -9.19 11.70
N SER A 441 -31.02 -8.95 10.39
CA SER A 441 -30.33 -9.83 9.45
C SER A 441 -28.85 -10.02 9.81
N ALA A 442 -28.15 -8.96 10.21
CA ALA A 442 -26.77 -9.05 10.69
C ALA A 442 -26.65 -9.90 11.95
N LYS A 443 -27.54 -9.71 12.93
CA LYS A 443 -27.59 -10.52 14.17
C LYS A 443 -27.90 -11.99 13.88
N ASP A 444 -28.78 -12.27 12.92
CA ASP A 444 -29.08 -13.65 12.52
C ASP A 444 -27.92 -14.28 11.75
N ALA A 445 -27.22 -13.53 10.91
CA ALA A 445 -26.00 -13.99 10.24
C ALA A 445 -24.91 -14.39 11.25
N LEU A 446 -24.75 -13.66 12.37
CA LEU A 446 -23.79 -14.02 13.43
C LEU A 446 -24.08 -15.39 14.06
N LYS A 447 -25.36 -15.77 14.19
CA LYS A 447 -25.77 -17.09 14.70
C LYS A 447 -25.50 -18.22 13.71
N GLY A 448 -25.31 -17.90 12.42
CA GLY A 448 -25.04 -18.86 11.35
C GLY A 448 -23.65 -19.51 11.42
N LEU A 449 -22.78 -19.05 12.33
CA LEU A 449 -21.44 -19.59 12.47
C LEU A 449 -21.48 -21.03 13.01
N PRO A 450 -20.83 -22.01 12.36
CA PRO A 450 -20.84 -23.39 12.81
C PRO A 450 -20.09 -23.54 14.14
N ASN A 451 -20.57 -24.40 15.04
CA ASN A 451 -19.95 -24.66 16.36
C ASN A 451 -19.58 -23.37 17.13
N LEU A 452 -20.49 -22.39 17.11
CA LEU A 452 -20.31 -21.11 17.80
C LEU A 452 -20.05 -21.31 19.30
N SER A 453 -19.03 -20.62 19.81
CA SER A 453 -18.64 -20.73 21.22
C SER A 453 -19.64 -20.02 22.15
N SER A 454 -20.45 -20.80 22.87
CA SER A 454 -21.42 -20.29 23.86
C SER A 454 -20.77 -19.59 25.08
N ARG A 455 -19.44 -19.69 25.22
CA ARG A 455 -18.67 -19.08 26.32
C ARG A 455 -18.59 -17.56 26.24
N LEU A 456 -18.87 -16.98 25.07
CA LEU A 456 -18.75 -15.55 24.78
C LEU A 456 -20.11 -14.87 24.55
N GLY A 457 -21.18 -15.44 25.11
CA GLY A 457 -22.53 -14.92 24.95
C GLY A 457 -23.27 -15.55 23.75
N PRO A 458 -24.50 -15.09 23.47
CA PRO A 458 -25.38 -15.69 22.47
C PRO A 458 -24.83 -15.63 21.04
N PHE A 459 -24.00 -14.62 20.75
CA PHE A 459 -23.37 -14.44 19.45
C PHE A 459 -21.90 -14.89 19.43
N GLY A 460 -21.36 -15.42 20.53
CA GLY A 460 -19.97 -15.88 20.59
C GLY A 460 -18.92 -14.81 20.23
N VAL A 461 -19.17 -13.54 20.58
CA VAL A 461 -18.35 -12.38 20.19
C VAL A 461 -17.29 -12.04 21.25
N LEU A 462 -16.04 -12.00 20.84
CA LEU A 462 -14.94 -11.39 21.57
C LEU A 462 -14.79 -9.92 21.15
N ARG A 463 -15.01 -9.00 22.10
CA ARG A 463 -14.92 -7.55 21.87
C ARG A 463 -13.49 -7.08 22.09
N VAL A 464 -12.86 -6.51 21.06
CA VAL A 464 -11.44 -6.17 21.10
C VAL A 464 -11.21 -4.68 20.85
N VAL A 465 -10.36 -4.08 21.67
CA VAL A 465 -9.80 -2.75 21.40
C VAL A 465 -8.36 -2.89 20.91
N ALA A 466 -8.07 -2.40 19.71
CA ALA A 466 -6.72 -2.20 19.24
C ALA A 466 -6.41 -0.71 19.26
N SER A 467 -5.40 -0.30 20.02
CA SER A 467 -5.00 1.10 20.07
C SER A 467 -3.54 1.26 19.74
N PHE A 468 -3.22 2.35 19.04
CA PHE A 468 -1.86 2.65 18.62
C PHE A 468 -1.63 4.16 18.47
N PRO A 469 -0.44 4.67 18.85
CA PRO A 469 0.58 4.04 19.71
C PRO A 469 0.12 3.81 21.16
N ALA A 470 -1.07 4.32 21.53
CA ALA A 470 -1.59 4.25 22.88
C ALA A 470 -1.87 2.81 23.35
N HIS A 471 -1.67 2.57 24.65
CA HIS A 471 -2.02 1.29 25.27
C HIS A 471 -3.37 1.39 26.00
N PRO A 472 -4.34 0.50 25.71
CA PRO A 472 -5.64 0.51 26.37
C PRO A 472 -5.56 -0.12 27.76
N GLN A 473 -6.05 0.57 28.78
CA GLN A 473 -6.03 0.12 30.19
C GLN A 473 -7.26 -0.71 30.57
N ILE A 474 -7.51 -1.81 29.84
CA ILE A 474 -8.74 -2.61 30.02
C ILE A 474 -8.89 -3.22 31.43
N GLY A 475 -7.78 -3.44 32.15
CA GLY A 475 -7.80 -4.04 33.49
C GLY A 475 -8.36 -3.14 34.60
N ARG A 476 -8.55 -1.85 34.35
CA ARG A 476 -9.13 -0.90 35.33
C ARG A 476 -10.66 -0.84 35.26
N LEU A 477 -11.24 -1.30 34.16
CA LEU A 477 -12.66 -1.20 33.90
C LEU A 477 -13.48 -2.22 34.71
N PRO A 478 -14.74 -1.90 35.06
CA PRO A 478 -15.63 -2.82 35.77
C PRO A 478 -15.87 -4.14 35.00
N LEU A 479 -15.98 -5.25 35.73
CA LEU A 479 -16.22 -6.59 35.18
C LEU A 479 -17.43 -6.66 34.24
N LYS A 480 -18.51 -5.92 34.53
CA LYS A 480 -19.71 -5.86 33.67
C LYS A 480 -19.38 -5.32 32.28
N THR A 481 -18.53 -4.30 32.19
CA THR A 481 -18.08 -3.71 30.92
C THR A 481 -17.13 -4.65 30.18
N THR A 482 -16.26 -5.35 30.92
CA THR A 482 -15.15 -6.11 30.33
C THR A 482 -15.43 -7.61 30.14
N ARG A 483 -16.64 -8.07 30.45
CA ARG A 483 -17.07 -9.45 30.19
C ARG A 483 -16.92 -9.79 28.71
N HIS A 484 -16.04 -10.73 28.35
CA HIS A 484 -15.79 -11.09 26.94
C HIS A 484 -15.11 -9.96 26.14
N ALA A 485 -14.36 -9.10 26.83
CA ALA A 485 -13.55 -8.06 26.21
C ALA A 485 -12.06 -8.36 26.36
N ALA A 486 -11.27 -7.89 25.41
CA ALA A 486 -9.82 -7.91 25.45
C ALA A 486 -9.23 -6.69 24.75
N SER A 487 -7.93 -6.46 24.93
CA SER A 487 -7.17 -5.57 24.08
C SER A 487 -6.18 -6.33 23.22
N LEU A 488 -5.93 -5.86 22.00
CA LEU A 488 -4.91 -6.43 21.15
C LEU A 488 -3.52 -6.16 21.75
N ASN A 489 -2.70 -7.19 21.90
CA ASN A 489 -1.35 -7.07 22.43
C ASN A 489 -0.41 -6.47 21.37
N MET A 490 -0.37 -5.13 21.31
CA MET A 490 0.49 -4.41 20.36
C MET A 490 1.99 -4.63 20.59
N ARG A 491 2.40 -5.21 21.74
CA ARG A 491 3.79 -5.63 21.97
C ARG A 491 4.12 -6.94 21.29
N LEU A 492 3.17 -7.89 21.21
CA LEU A 492 3.35 -9.07 20.37
C LEU A 492 3.50 -8.66 18.91
N PHE A 493 2.73 -7.68 18.48
CA PHE A 493 2.81 -7.06 17.16
C PHE A 493 4.24 -6.62 16.82
N LYS A 494 4.94 -5.96 17.76
CA LYS A 494 6.36 -5.63 17.59
C LYS A 494 7.22 -6.86 17.27
N ARG A 495 7.09 -7.92 18.08
CA ARG A 495 7.89 -9.15 17.95
C ARG A 495 7.61 -9.92 16.66
N VAL A 496 6.33 -10.07 16.31
CA VAL A 496 5.93 -10.71 15.04
C VAL A 496 6.42 -9.87 13.88
N ASN A 497 6.38 -8.55 13.99
CA ASN A 497 6.79 -7.68 12.90
C ASN A 497 8.30 -7.58 12.72
N GLU A 498 9.10 -7.83 13.76
CA GLU A 498 10.55 -8.05 13.61
C GLU A 498 10.86 -9.31 12.78
N SER A 499 9.90 -10.26 12.67
CA SER A 499 10.05 -11.43 11.80
C SER A 499 9.54 -11.23 10.37
N ILE A 500 8.66 -10.25 10.13
CA ILE A 500 8.23 -9.88 8.77
C ILE A 500 9.29 -8.98 8.18
N ARG A 501 10.11 -9.50 7.26
CA ARG A 501 11.12 -8.68 6.62
C ARG A 501 10.41 -7.64 5.77
N ALA A 502 10.92 -6.41 5.78
CA ALA A 502 10.42 -5.32 4.92
C ALA A 502 10.33 -5.75 3.45
N VAL A 503 11.30 -6.57 2.99
CA VAL A 503 11.33 -7.17 1.65
C VAL A 503 10.09 -8.02 1.38
N ASP A 504 9.66 -8.84 2.33
CA ASP A 504 8.51 -9.73 2.13
C ASP A 504 7.21 -8.92 2.02
N MET A 505 7.07 -7.84 2.80
CA MET A 505 5.93 -6.93 2.69
C MET A 505 5.91 -6.22 1.34
N VAL A 506 7.05 -5.69 0.89
CA VAL A 506 7.11 -5.03 -0.43
C VAL A 506 6.92 -6.02 -1.56
N ASN A 507 7.45 -7.24 -1.45
CA ASN A 507 7.22 -8.29 -2.45
C ASN A 507 5.75 -8.68 -2.52
N ASN A 508 5.09 -8.83 -1.37
CA ASN A 508 3.65 -9.11 -1.33
C ASN A 508 2.85 -7.98 -1.96
N MET A 509 3.22 -6.73 -1.69
CA MET A 509 2.57 -5.58 -2.29
C MET A 509 2.87 -5.45 -3.78
N ALA A 510 4.12 -5.63 -4.21
CA ALA A 510 4.49 -5.58 -5.61
C ALA A 510 3.76 -6.68 -6.38
N SER A 511 3.69 -7.88 -5.82
CA SER A 511 2.87 -8.98 -6.35
C SER A 511 1.41 -8.56 -6.42
N ALA A 512 0.89 -7.97 -5.35
CA ALA A 512 -0.51 -7.58 -5.29
C ALA A 512 -0.88 -6.52 -6.32
N VAL A 513 -0.06 -5.48 -6.44
CA VAL A 513 -0.23 -4.42 -7.44
C VAL A 513 -0.06 -5.01 -8.84
N ALA A 514 0.92 -5.87 -9.07
CA ALA A 514 1.14 -6.52 -10.35
C ALA A 514 0.08 -7.58 -10.70
N GLY A 515 -0.89 -7.87 -9.82
CA GLY A 515 -1.85 -8.96 -10.01
C GLY A 515 -1.22 -10.35 -10.00
N LEU A 516 0.01 -10.46 -9.49
CA LEU A 516 0.72 -11.72 -9.31
C LEU A 516 0.28 -12.35 -8.00
N SER A 517 0.09 -13.68 -8.01
CA SER A 517 -0.12 -14.41 -6.76
C SER A 517 1.09 -14.23 -5.84
N PRO A 518 0.91 -13.94 -4.55
CA PRO A 518 2.01 -13.89 -3.60
C PRO A 518 2.84 -15.17 -3.72
N SER A 519 4.16 -15.05 -3.89
CA SER A 519 5.02 -16.23 -3.98
C SER A 519 4.81 -17.07 -2.73
N LYS A 520 4.37 -18.32 -2.88
CA LYS A 520 4.27 -19.25 -1.74
C LYS A 520 5.60 -19.20 -0.99
N ARG A 521 5.56 -18.84 0.30
CA ARG A 521 6.75 -18.80 1.16
C ARG A 521 7.50 -20.11 0.98
N LYS A 522 8.70 -20.08 0.37
CA LYS A 522 9.60 -21.25 0.36
C LYS A 522 10.09 -21.47 1.79
N ALA A 523 9.29 -22.16 2.61
CA ALA A 523 9.61 -22.53 3.98
C ALA A 523 10.94 -23.33 4.06
N ASP A 524 11.36 -23.95 2.96
CA ASP A 524 12.58 -24.76 2.89
C ASP A 524 13.90 -23.99 2.98
N VAL A 525 13.92 -22.68 2.66
CA VAL A 525 15.20 -21.93 2.66
C VAL A 525 15.69 -21.68 4.09
N ASP A 526 14.79 -21.34 5.01
CA ASP A 526 15.13 -21.07 6.41
C ASP A 526 15.50 -22.34 7.19
N GLU A 527 14.91 -23.49 6.85
CA GLU A 527 15.28 -24.76 7.46
C GLU A 527 16.64 -25.27 6.97
N ASN A 528 16.98 -25.06 5.69
CA ASN A 528 18.32 -25.37 5.18
C ASN A 528 19.40 -24.45 5.76
N ASP A 529 19.09 -23.17 5.99
CA ASP A 529 20.05 -22.23 6.58
C ASP A 529 20.26 -22.49 8.09
N ARG A 530 19.20 -22.90 8.80
CA ARG A 530 19.32 -23.43 10.18
C ARG A 530 20.07 -24.77 10.25
N ARG A 531 19.90 -25.66 9.27
CA ARG A 531 20.67 -26.92 9.17
C ARG A 531 22.14 -26.67 8.83
N LYS A 532 22.45 -25.70 7.96
CA LYS A 532 23.83 -25.27 7.67
C LYS A 532 24.49 -24.65 8.90
N LYS A 533 23.81 -23.77 9.64
CA LYS A 533 24.33 -23.22 10.91
C LYS A 533 24.54 -24.28 11.99
N ARG A 534 23.72 -25.34 12.03
CA ARG A 534 23.94 -26.50 12.93
C ARG A 534 25.13 -27.38 12.53
N ARG A 535 25.54 -27.39 11.26
CA ARG A 535 26.69 -28.15 10.77
C ARG A 535 28.05 -27.47 10.99
N ILE A 536 28.07 -26.19 11.39
CA ILE A 536 29.31 -25.43 11.62
C ILE A 536 29.63 -25.30 13.13
N ALA A 537 28.93 -26.06 13.99
CA ALA A 537 29.37 -26.18 15.38
C ALA A 537 30.70 -26.96 15.44
N PRO A 538 31.74 -26.46 16.14
CA PRO A 538 33.02 -27.15 16.26
C PRO A 538 32.83 -28.49 17.00
N PRO A 539 33.63 -29.52 16.68
CA PRO A 539 33.50 -30.83 17.32
C PRO A 539 33.70 -30.72 18.83
N SER A 540 32.74 -31.24 19.58
CA SER A 540 32.79 -31.36 21.03
C SER A 540 34.02 -32.16 21.46
N THR A 541 34.78 -31.59 22.38
CA THR A 541 35.95 -32.18 23.05
C THR A 541 35.63 -33.59 23.59
N PRO A 542 36.52 -34.59 23.44
CA PRO A 542 36.26 -35.94 23.96
C PRO A 542 36.21 -35.94 25.49
N ALA A 543 35.19 -36.60 26.05
CA ALA A 543 35.08 -36.82 27.49
C ALA A 543 36.26 -37.66 28.02
N PRO A 544 36.72 -37.43 29.26
CA PRO A 544 37.81 -38.18 29.85
C PRO A 544 37.38 -39.63 30.13
N ARG A 545 38.23 -40.59 29.73
CA ARG A 545 38.06 -42.02 30.02
C ARG A 545 38.15 -42.29 31.53
N PRO A 546 37.35 -43.22 32.06
CA PRO A 546 37.47 -43.64 33.46
C PRO A 546 38.74 -44.49 33.67
N PRO A 547 39.37 -44.40 34.85
CA PRO A 547 40.59 -45.15 35.16
C PRO A 547 40.26 -46.64 35.32
N GLY A 548 40.80 -47.44 34.39
CA GLY A 548 40.73 -48.89 34.39
C GLY A 548 41.65 -49.51 35.44
N VAL A 549 41.06 -50.40 36.22
CA VAL A 549 41.69 -51.39 37.10
C VAL A 549 42.72 -52.21 36.32
N ARG A 550 43.97 -52.27 36.81
CA ARG A 550 44.96 -53.25 36.37
C ARG A 550 45.27 -54.22 37.51
N THR A 551 44.84 -55.45 37.29
CA THR A 551 45.17 -56.64 38.07
C THR A 551 46.62 -57.07 37.86
N ARG A 552 47.09 -57.78 38.88
CA ARG A 552 48.46 -58.21 39.17
C ARG A 552 48.70 -59.62 38.65
N SER A 553 49.86 -59.88 38.03
CA SER A 553 50.58 -61.17 37.89
C SER A 553 51.45 -61.12 36.63
N GLN A 554 52.58 -61.82 36.46
CA GLN A 554 53.65 -62.35 37.30
C GLN A 554 54.75 -62.78 36.30
N LYS A 555 56.02 -62.58 36.68
CA LYS A 555 57.26 -63.22 36.21
C LYS A 555 57.16 -64.43 35.25
N ARG A 556 58.03 -64.47 34.22
CA ARG A 556 59.20 -65.39 34.16
C ARG A 556 60.06 -65.22 32.90
N ALA A 557 61.34 -65.56 33.11
CA ALA A 557 62.48 -65.77 32.19
C ALA A 557 63.05 -64.53 31.50
#